data_AF-A0A7X6B1Q2-F1
#
_entry.id   AF-A0A7X6B1Q2-F1
#
_cell.length_a   1.000
_cell.length_b   1.000
_cell.length_c   1.000
_cell.angle_alpha   90.00
_cell.angle_beta   90.00
_cell.angle_gamma   90.00
#
_symmetry.space_group_name_H-M   'P 1'
#
loop_
_entity.id
_entity.type
_entity.pdbx_description
1 polymer ?
#
loop_
_entity_poly.entity_id
_entity_poly.type
_entity_poly.pdbx_seq_one_letter_code
_entity_poly.pdbx_strand_id
1 'polypeptide(L)'
;MTTTSWHTTACILCECNCGVEVLTEGRQFKRVRGDEKHPASAGYSCEKALRLDHYQNGRHRLASPLRRRPDGQYEEIDWDTAIAEIADRLRMVKDAHGGEKIFFYGGGGQGNHLGAVYGRALQAALGVRYFSNALAQEKTGEMWVDAKMYGGHTKGDFEHAEVVVFVGKNPWQTHSFPRARLTLRQIARDPGRTMIVLDPRRSETAEMADIHLQVRPGTDAWCLAALLGVLVQEGLVDAEFIGEHTTGAEPVLAALADVPVAEFAYACGVSEDLIRSAARRIGNAESVATYEDLGVQQSRNSTLVSYLNKLTWILTGNFGKPGVIVRCCGGSRHRWRWGRQGPHHAGDGCAHHLWAGAL
;
A
#
# COMPACT_ATOMS: atom_id res chain seq x y z
N MET A 1 28.88 25.94 -21.71
CA MET A 1 27.85 25.00 -22.22
C MET A 1 27.54 24.04 -21.10
N THR A 2 26.29 23.96 -20.65
CA THR A 2 25.85 22.95 -19.69
C THR A 2 25.82 21.60 -20.38
N THR A 3 26.55 20.62 -19.87
CA THR A 3 26.54 19.26 -20.41
C THR A 3 25.22 18.57 -20.07
N THR A 4 24.71 17.79 -21.03
CA THR A 4 23.55 16.93 -20.82
C THR A 4 23.99 15.51 -20.51
N SER A 5 23.33 14.88 -19.53
CA SER A 5 23.65 13.52 -19.10
C SER A 5 22.40 12.76 -18.68
N TRP A 6 22.35 11.48 -19.04
CA TRP A 6 21.32 10.56 -18.57
C TRP A 6 21.75 9.91 -17.25
N HIS A 7 20.82 9.84 -16.30
CA HIS A 7 21.02 9.20 -15.01
C HIS A 7 19.91 8.18 -14.77
N THR A 8 20.29 6.95 -14.46
CA THR A 8 19.37 5.90 -14.03
C THR A 8 19.07 6.05 -12.54
N THR A 9 17.80 6.04 -12.18
CA THR A 9 17.33 6.17 -10.79
C THR A 9 15.94 5.55 -10.61
N ALA A 10 15.32 5.73 -9.46
CA ALA A 10 13.96 5.27 -9.17
C ALA A 10 13.03 6.47 -8.92
N CYS A 11 11.77 6.33 -9.33
CA CYS A 11 10.72 7.27 -8.97
C CYS A 11 10.37 7.13 -7.48
N ILE A 12 10.37 8.22 -6.72
CA ILE A 12 10.12 8.21 -5.25
C ILE A 12 8.76 8.81 -4.87
N LEU A 13 7.77 8.74 -5.77
CA LEU A 13 6.44 9.29 -5.54
C LEU A 13 5.50 8.29 -4.86
N CYS A 14 5.39 7.07 -5.41
CA CYS A 14 4.62 5.99 -4.80
C CYS A 14 5.53 4.82 -4.40
N GLU A 15 4.96 3.88 -3.66
CA GLU A 15 5.62 2.70 -3.09
C GLU A 15 6.25 1.76 -4.14
N CYS A 16 5.78 1.82 -5.39
CA CYS A 16 6.24 0.96 -6.48
C CYS A 16 7.71 1.20 -6.87
N ASN A 17 8.24 2.40 -6.61
CA ASN A 17 9.62 2.77 -6.93
C ASN A 17 10.06 2.41 -8.36
N CYS A 18 9.20 2.68 -9.37
CA CYS A 18 9.49 2.34 -10.76
C CYS A 18 10.82 2.96 -11.24
N GLY A 19 11.61 2.21 -11.99
CA GLY A 19 12.86 2.69 -12.56
C GLY A 19 12.62 3.75 -13.64
N VAL A 20 13.42 4.81 -13.58
CA VAL A 20 13.38 5.93 -14.52
C VAL A 20 14.78 6.34 -14.95
N GLU A 21 14.88 6.87 -16.15
CA GLU A 21 16.05 7.60 -16.62
C GLU A 21 15.72 9.09 -16.68
N VAL A 22 16.59 9.92 -16.12
CA VAL A 22 16.44 11.38 -16.08
C VAL A 22 17.56 12.02 -16.89
N LEU A 23 17.20 12.78 -17.92
CA LEU A 23 18.11 13.65 -18.65
C LEU A 23 18.24 14.97 -17.90
N THR A 24 19.43 15.29 -17.44
CA THR A 24 19.72 16.56 -16.77
C THR A 24 20.49 17.51 -17.68
N GLU A 25 20.24 18.80 -17.54
CA GLU A 25 21.11 19.88 -18.04
C GLU A 25 21.47 20.76 -16.85
N GLY A 26 22.71 20.67 -16.37
CA GLY A 26 23.10 21.30 -15.10
C GLY A 26 22.21 20.80 -13.94
N ARG A 27 21.49 21.71 -13.26
CA ARG A 27 20.59 21.39 -12.13
C ARG A 27 19.13 21.19 -12.52
N GLN A 28 18.81 21.17 -13.82
CA GLN A 28 17.44 21.04 -14.30
C GLN A 28 17.16 19.67 -14.90
N PHE A 29 15.96 19.17 -14.65
CA PHE A 29 15.44 17.98 -15.35
C PHE A 29 14.91 18.40 -16.72
N LYS A 30 15.42 17.82 -17.81
CA LYS A 30 14.95 18.11 -19.17
C LYS A 30 13.97 17.10 -19.69
N ARG A 31 14.16 15.84 -19.34
CA ARG A 31 13.29 14.75 -19.75
C ARG A 31 13.37 13.61 -18.74
N VAL A 32 12.24 12.97 -18.52
CA VAL A 32 12.15 11.74 -17.74
C VAL A 32 11.51 10.66 -18.62
N ARG A 33 12.04 9.44 -18.57
CA ARG A 33 11.45 8.26 -19.21
C ARG A 33 11.58 7.04 -18.30
N GLY A 34 10.84 5.97 -18.59
CA GLY A 34 11.00 4.72 -17.85
C GLY A 34 12.32 4.04 -18.20
N ASP A 35 12.92 3.36 -17.22
CA ASP A 35 14.09 2.52 -17.42
C ASP A 35 13.66 1.11 -17.88
N GLU A 36 14.01 0.75 -19.10
CA GLU A 36 13.71 -0.56 -19.71
C GLU A 36 14.38 -1.72 -18.97
N LYS A 37 15.49 -1.46 -18.26
CA LYS A 37 16.26 -2.48 -17.53
C LYS A 37 15.74 -2.71 -16.11
N HIS A 38 14.82 -1.87 -15.62
CA HIS A 38 14.32 -2.00 -14.26
C HIS A 38 13.41 -3.24 -14.13
N PRO A 39 13.71 -4.17 -13.20
CA PRO A 39 13.09 -5.50 -13.17
C PRO A 39 11.57 -5.47 -12.96
N ALA A 40 11.07 -4.55 -12.13
CA ALA A 40 9.65 -4.49 -11.80
C ALA A 40 8.82 -3.69 -12.82
N SER A 41 9.39 -2.63 -13.40
CA SER A 41 8.63 -1.70 -14.25
C SER A 41 8.88 -1.92 -15.73
N ALA A 42 10.01 -2.50 -16.13
CA ALA A 42 10.35 -2.84 -17.53
C ALA A 42 10.04 -1.70 -18.51
N GLY A 43 10.50 -0.48 -18.21
CA GLY A 43 10.26 0.72 -19.02
C GLY A 43 8.90 1.40 -18.82
N TYR A 44 7.97 0.80 -18.07
CA TYR A 44 6.70 1.44 -17.72
C TYR A 44 6.92 2.65 -16.81
N SER A 45 6.30 3.77 -17.16
CA SER A 45 6.27 4.98 -16.36
C SER A 45 4.88 5.61 -16.40
N CYS A 46 4.37 6.02 -15.24
CA CYS A 46 3.10 6.73 -15.13
C CYS A 46 3.28 8.23 -15.36
N GLU A 47 2.17 8.94 -15.54
CA GLU A 47 2.15 10.39 -15.73
C GLU A 47 2.85 11.18 -14.62
N LYS A 48 2.82 10.68 -13.38
CA LYS A 48 3.46 11.34 -12.22
C LYS A 48 4.98 11.46 -12.41
N ALA A 49 5.63 10.36 -12.80
CA ALA A 49 7.08 10.33 -12.99
C ALA A 49 7.51 11.14 -14.22
N LEU A 50 6.74 11.10 -15.30
CA LEU A 50 7.05 11.82 -16.54
C LEU A 50 7.00 13.35 -16.40
N ARG A 51 6.35 13.86 -15.34
CA ARG A 51 6.19 15.30 -15.07
C ARG A 51 7.00 15.80 -13.88
N LEU A 52 8.01 15.05 -13.44
CA LEU A 52 8.88 15.44 -12.32
C LEU A 52 9.61 16.77 -12.56
N ASP A 53 9.84 17.14 -13.81
CA ASP A 53 10.42 18.43 -14.20
C ASP A 53 9.58 19.62 -13.72
N HIS A 54 8.24 19.52 -13.75
CA HIS A 54 7.35 20.58 -13.26
C HIS A 54 7.51 20.86 -11.77
N TYR A 55 7.74 19.81 -10.97
CA TYR A 55 7.94 19.91 -9.53
C TYR A 55 9.38 20.28 -9.19
N GLN A 56 10.35 19.72 -9.91
CA GLN A 56 11.77 19.90 -9.62
C GLN A 56 12.30 21.25 -10.11
N ASN A 57 11.90 21.71 -11.29
CA ASN A 57 12.44 22.93 -11.88
C ASN A 57 11.64 24.18 -11.51
N GLY A 58 10.55 24.03 -10.74
CA GLY A 58 9.62 25.10 -10.39
C GLY A 58 10.29 26.26 -9.63
N ARG A 59 9.90 27.49 -9.96
CA ARG A 59 10.42 28.73 -9.34
C ARG A 59 10.03 28.89 -7.87
N HIS A 60 9.00 28.18 -7.41
CA HIS A 60 8.50 28.24 -6.03
C HIS A 60 9.28 27.37 -5.04
N ARG A 61 10.38 26.75 -5.50
CA ARG A 61 11.24 25.95 -4.64
C ARG A 61 11.95 26.83 -3.61
N LEU A 62 11.87 26.43 -2.35
CA LEU A 62 12.67 27.01 -1.27
C LEU A 62 14.15 26.67 -1.50
N ALA A 63 14.99 27.70 -1.64
CA ALA A 63 16.44 27.58 -1.85
C ALA A 63 17.25 27.92 -0.59
N SER A 64 16.65 28.64 0.35
CA SER A 64 17.25 29.12 1.59
C SER A 64 16.32 28.82 2.79
N PRO A 65 16.86 28.64 4.00
CA PRO A 65 16.06 28.65 5.23
C PRO A 65 15.30 29.97 5.40
N LEU A 66 14.08 29.88 5.94
CA LEU A 66 13.21 31.03 6.18
C LEU A 66 12.88 31.16 7.67
N ARG A 67 13.22 32.29 8.28
CA ARG A 67 12.86 32.63 9.66
C ARG A 67 11.61 33.49 9.69
N ARG A 68 10.64 33.12 10.54
CA ARG A 68 9.40 33.89 10.72
C ARG A 68 9.65 35.09 11.63
N ARG A 69 9.26 36.27 11.17
CA ARG A 69 9.30 37.55 11.90
C ARG A 69 8.06 37.73 12.80
N PRO A 70 8.10 38.65 13.79
CA PRO A 70 6.96 38.92 14.67
C PRO A 70 5.70 39.41 13.94
N ASP A 71 5.87 40.10 12.81
CA ASP A 71 4.78 40.55 11.94
C ASP A 71 4.17 39.43 11.07
N GLY A 72 4.68 38.20 11.19
CA GLY A 72 4.25 37.03 10.45
C GLY A 72 4.91 36.84 9.08
N GLN A 73 5.74 37.79 8.63
CA GLN A 73 6.51 37.66 7.40
C GLN A 73 7.69 36.68 7.57
N TYR A 74 8.31 36.30 6.45
CA TYR A 74 9.50 35.45 6.45
C TYR A 74 10.71 36.19 5.90
N GLU A 75 11.88 35.89 6.45
CA GLU A 75 13.16 36.38 5.95
C GLU A 75 14.11 35.22 5.67
N GLU A 76 14.94 35.38 4.64
CA GLU A 76 16.00 34.43 4.36
C GLU A 76 17.13 34.59 5.38
N ILE A 77 17.61 33.46 5.90
CA ILE A 77 18.80 33.37 6.75
C ILE A 77 19.72 32.27 6.21
N ASP A 78 20.99 32.30 6.57
CA ASP A 78 21.94 31.25 6.21
C ASP A 78 21.70 29.96 7.02
N TRP A 79 22.29 28.86 6.54
CA TRP A 79 22.12 27.53 7.14
C TRP A 79 22.72 27.42 8.54
N ASP A 80 23.86 28.07 8.82
CA ASP A 80 24.52 27.97 10.13
C ASP A 80 23.66 28.66 11.19
N THR A 81 23.13 29.85 10.87
CA THR A 81 22.16 30.57 11.71
C THR A 81 20.91 29.71 11.97
N ALA A 82 20.32 29.12 10.93
CA ALA A 82 19.10 28.31 11.06
C ALA A 82 19.33 27.08 11.95
N ILE A 83 20.42 26.35 11.74
CA ILE A 83 20.77 25.15 12.51
C ILE A 83 21.03 25.51 13.97
N ALA A 84 21.82 26.57 14.24
CA ALA A 84 22.13 27.01 15.59
C ALA A 84 20.86 27.40 16.37
N GLU A 85 20.02 28.26 15.80
CA GLU A 85 18.78 28.71 16.45
C GLU A 85 17.80 27.56 16.73
N ILE A 86 17.62 26.64 15.78
CA ILE A 86 16.75 25.46 15.97
C ILE A 86 17.31 24.56 17.07
N ALA A 87 18.63 24.32 17.06
CA ALA A 87 19.27 23.46 18.04
C ALA A 87 19.20 24.06 19.46
N ASP A 88 19.41 25.37 19.61
CA ASP A 88 19.27 26.08 20.89
C ASP A 88 17.84 25.96 21.42
N ARG A 89 16.83 26.22 20.58
CA ARG A 89 15.43 26.13 21.01
C ARG A 89 15.03 24.72 21.41
N LEU A 90 15.44 23.70 20.65
CA LEU A 90 15.15 22.31 20.99
C LEU A 90 15.85 21.88 22.28
N ARG A 91 17.09 22.33 22.52
CA ARG A 91 17.79 22.13 23.80
C ARG A 91 17.05 22.79 24.95
N MET A 92 16.65 24.05 24.81
CA MET A 92 15.88 24.76 25.85
C MET A 92 14.59 24.00 26.23
N VAL A 93 13.84 23.50 25.24
CA VAL A 93 12.63 22.71 25.49
C VAL A 93 12.97 21.40 26.22
N LYS A 94 14.01 20.69 25.78
CA LYS A 94 14.47 19.46 26.42
C LYS A 94 14.88 19.71 27.88
N ASP A 95 15.67 20.74 28.14
CA ASP A 95 16.21 21.03 29.47
C ASP A 95 15.11 21.50 30.44
N ALA A 96 14.12 22.25 29.95
CA ALA A 96 13.01 22.75 30.76
C ALA A 96 11.87 21.74 30.96
N HIS A 97 11.62 20.86 29.97
CA HIS A 97 10.38 20.07 29.92
C HIS A 97 10.59 18.57 29.69
N GLY A 98 11.78 18.13 29.31
CA GLY A 98 12.06 16.75 28.93
C GLY A 98 11.98 16.51 27.42
N GLY A 99 12.82 15.60 26.93
CA GLY A 99 12.90 15.23 25.51
C GLY A 99 11.62 14.62 24.96
N GLU A 100 10.87 13.92 25.80
CA GLU A 100 9.60 13.28 25.44
C GLU A 100 8.48 14.29 25.16
N LYS A 101 8.67 15.57 25.48
CA LYS A 101 7.76 16.67 25.11
C LYS A 101 7.97 17.18 23.69
N ILE A 102 9.05 16.76 23.04
CA ILE A 102 9.30 17.07 21.64
C ILE A 102 8.63 15.98 20.80
N PHE A 103 7.78 16.38 19.87
CA PHE A 103 7.11 15.49 18.92
C PHE A 103 7.77 15.61 17.55
N PHE A 104 8.21 14.49 16.98
CA PHE A 104 8.79 14.46 15.63
C PHE A 104 7.74 14.05 14.60
N TYR A 105 7.41 14.95 13.67
CA TYR A 105 6.56 14.62 12.53
C TYR A 105 7.37 14.62 11.23
N GLY A 106 7.58 13.45 10.64
CA GLY A 106 8.31 13.35 9.38
C GLY A 106 8.88 11.97 9.08
N GLY A 107 9.61 11.88 7.97
CA GLY A 107 10.35 10.68 7.59
C GLY A 107 9.59 9.63 6.80
N GLY A 108 8.26 9.66 6.80
CA GLY A 108 7.41 8.90 5.89
C GLY A 108 6.49 9.85 5.12
N GLY A 109 6.48 9.77 3.79
CA GLY A 109 5.61 10.59 2.94
C GLY A 109 6.13 10.80 1.52
N GLN A 110 5.24 11.35 0.67
CA GLN A 110 5.44 11.65 -0.74
C GLN A 110 6.75 12.43 -0.98
N GLY A 111 7.66 11.88 -1.78
CA GLY A 111 8.79 12.61 -2.35
C GLY A 111 10.16 12.47 -1.64
N ASN A 112 10.26 11.87 -0.44
CA ASN A 112 11.56 11.44 0.13
C ASN A 112 11.40 10.53 1.36
N HIS A 113 11.77 9.26 1.25
CA HIS A 113 11.73 8.27 2.34
C HIS A 113 12.95 8.31 3.28
N LEU A 114 14.02 9.02 2.91
CA LEU A 114 15.26 9.08 3.69
C LEU A 114 15.15 9.98 4.93
N GLY A 115 14.13 10.84 4.98
CA GLY A 115 13.91 11.73 6.12
C GLY A 115 13.79 10.99 7.46
N ALA A 116 13.27 9.76 7.47
CA ALA A 116 13.16 8.95 8.68
C ALA A 116 14.54 8.58 9.22
N VAL A 117 15.47 8.22 8.32
CA VAL A 117 16.84 7.83 8.70
C VAL A 117 17.56 9.01 9.33
N TYR A 118 17.51 10.19 8.71
CA TYR A 118 18.12 11.41 9.24
C TYR A 118 17.47 11.85 10.57
N GLY A 119 16.16 11.68 10.70
CA GLY A 119 15.41 12.02 11.91
C GLY A 119 15.84 11.22 13.15
N ARG A 120 16.29 9.97 13.00
CA ARG A 120 16.63 9.11 14.15
C ARG A 120 17.75 9.68 15.02
N ALA A 121 18.79 10.25 14.41
CA ALA A 121 19.90 10.86 15.16
C ALA A 121 19.43 12.06 16.01
N LEU A 122 18.57 12.91 15.43
CA LEU A 122 17.96 14.03 16.13
C LEU A 122 17.09 13.56 17.30
N GLN A 123 16.24 12.56 17.06
CA GLN A 123 15.37 11.98 18.08
C GLN A 123 16.17 11.42 19.25
N ALA A 124 17.24 10.66 18.97
CA ALA A 124 18.12 10.09 19.99
C ALA A 124 18.84 11.17 20.82
N ALA A 125 19.39 12.20 20.18
CA ALA A 125 20.10 13.29 20.86
C ALA A 125 19.17 14.10 21.80
N LEU A 126 17.92 14.28 21.40
CA LEU A 126 16.94 15.05 22.15
C LEU A 126 16.14 14.21 23.15
N GLY A 127 16.15 12.88 23.06
CA GLY A 127 15.30 12.02 23.88
C GLY A 127 13.83 12.02 23.45
N VAL A 128 13.58 12.22 22.16
CA VAL A 128 12.22 12.21 21.58
C VAL A 128 11.61 10.81 21.74
N ARG A 129 10.42 10.75 22.33
CA ARG A 129 9.67 9.51 22.53
C ARG A 129 8.58 9.29 21.49
N TYR A 130 7.93 10.37 21.06
CA TYR A 130 6.75 10.31 20.20
C TYR A 130 7.09 10.84 18.81
N PHE A 131 6.79 10.04 17.80
CA PHE A 131 6.91 10.44 16.41
C PHE A 131 5.71 9.96 15.60
N SER A 132 5.47 10.62 14.47
CA SER A 132 4.47 10.24 13.49
C SER A 132 4.91 10.69 12.10
N ASN A 133 4.20 10.25 11.08
CA ASN A 133 4.40 10.70 9.71
C ASN A 133 3.07 10.60 8.94
N ALA A 134 3.09 10.85 7.63
CA ALA A 134 1.88 10.80 6.81
C ALA A 134 1.22 9.41 6.80
N LEU A 135 1.98 8.33 7.02
CA LEU A 135 1.46 6.95 7.13
C LEU A 135 0.70 6.70 8.43
N ALA A 136 0.72 7.60 9.40
CA ALA A 136 -0.24 7.47 10.50
C ALA A 136 -1.69 7.65 9.99
N GLN A 137 -1.87 8.29 8.82
CA GLN A 137 -3.16 8.49 8.17
C GLN A 137 -3.47 7.39 7.13
N GLU A 138 -2.50 6.57 6.72
CA GLU A 138 -2.65 5.53 5.68
C GLU A 138 -1.85 4.27 6.03
N LYS A 139 -2.32 3.08 5.69
CA LYS A 139 -1.60 1.78 5.87
C LYS A 139 -1.40 1.28 7.31
N THR A 140 -1.33 2.12 8.35
CA THR A 140 -1.07 1.66 9.73
C THR A 140 -2.09 0.66 10.27
N GLY A 141 -3.38 0.86 9.98
CA GLY A 141 -4.44 -0.09 10.35
C GLY A 141 -4.27 -1.46 9.68
N GLU A 142 -4.00 -1.46 8.38
CA GLU A 142 -3.73 -2.69 7.62
C GLU A 142 -2.47 -3.40 8.14
N MET A 143 -1.37 -2.66 8.34
CA MET A 143 -0.12 -3.22 8.88
C MET A 143 -0.32 -3.87 10.25
N TRP A 144 -1.17 -3.28 11.10
CA TRP A 144 -1.50 -3.87 12.40
C TRP A 144 -2.26 -5.19 12.24
N VAL A 145 -3.27 -5.24 11.35
CA VAL A 145 -4.02 -6.47 11.05
C VAL A 145 -3.09 -7.55 10.49
N ASP A 146 -2.26 -7.20 9.50
CA ASP A 146 -1.27 -8.09 8.89
C ASP A 146 -0.32 -8.69 9.93
N ALA A 147 0.19 -7.85 10.83
CA ALA A 147 1.08 -8.28 11.91
C ALA A 147 0.38 -9.24 12.89
N LYS A 148 -0.92 -9.03 13.16
CA LYS A 148 -1.72 -9.88 14.05
C LYS A 148 -2.15 -11.19 13.42
N MET A 149 -2.41 -11.22 12.10
CA MET A 149 -2.89 -12.41 11.41
C MET A 149 -1.76 -13.31 10.90
N TYR A 150 -0.71 -12.74 10.31
CA TYR A 150 0.35 -13.52 9.63
C TYR A 150 1.76 -12.92 9.77
N GLY A 151 1.95 -11.96 10.67
CA GLY A 151 3.27 -11.51 11.11
C GLY A 151 4.05 -10.63 10.11
N GLY A 152 3.39 -10.05 9.11
CA GLY A 152 4.03 -9.05 8.25
C GLY A 152 3.27 -8.76 6.97
N HIS A 153 3.62 -7.66 6.31
CA HIS A 153 2.86 -7.16 5.16
C HIS A 153 2.91 -8.10 3.94
N THR A 154 1.80 -8.13 3.21
CA THR A 154 1.59 -8.96 2.02
C THR A 154 1.28 -8.13 0.79
N LYS A 155 1.55 -8.69 -0.40
CA LYS A 155 1.18 -8.12 -1.70
C LYS A 155 0.41 -9.16 -2.51
N GLY A 156 -0.52 -8.71 -3.34
CA GLY A 156 -1.19 -9.59 -4.31
C GLY A 156 -0.38 -9.74 -5.59
N ASP A 157 -0.38 -10.94 -6.17
CA ASP A 157 0.16 -11.21 -7.49
C ASP A 157 -0.90 -10.99 -8.58
N PHE A 158 -1.19 -9.72 -8.89
CA PHE A 158 -2.24 -9.35 -9.85
C PHE A 158 -1.91 -9.69 -11.30
N GLU A 159 -0.66 -10.06 -11.62
CA GLU A 159 -0.30 -10.41 -13.00
C GLU A 159 -0.79 -11.82 -13.34
N HIS A 160 -0.76 -12.73 -12.37
CA HIS A 160 -1.08 -14.15 -12.56
C HIS A 160 -2.41 -14.59 -11.94
N ALA A 161 -3.03 -13.77 -11.06
CA ALA A 161 -4.27 -14.13 -10.37
C ALA A 161 -5.45 -14.33 -11.34
N GLU A 162 -6.19 -15.42 -11.15
CA GLU A 162 -7.44 -15.68 -11.86
C GLU A 162 -8.53 -14.70 -11.43
N VAL A 163 -8.67 -14.47 -10.13
CA VAL A 163 -9.57 -13.45 -9.56
C VAL A 163 -8.77 -12.38 -8.86
N VAL A 164 -9.03 -11.12 -9.22
CA VAL A 164 -8.53 -9.96 -8.47
C VAL A 164 -9.66 -9.25 -7.75
N VAL A 165 -9.44 -8.89 -6.49
CA VAL A 165 -10.41 -8.17 -5.66
C VAL A 165 -9.80 -6.85 -5.19
N PHE A 166 -10.36 -5.73 -5.64
CA PHE A 166 -9.96 -4.39 -5.18
C PHE A 166 -11.00 -3.83 -4.22
N VAL A 167 -10.57 -3.44 -3.02
CA VAL A 167 -11.46 -2.99 -1.93
C VAL A 167 -11.15 -1.54 -1.57
N GLY A 168 -12.08 -0.63 -1.84
CA GLY A 168 -11.91 0.81 -1.62
C GLY A 168 -10.70 1.39 -2.37
N LYS A 169 -10.40 0.87 -3.56
CA LYS A 169 -9.18 1.14 -4.32
C LYS A 169 -9.46 1.39 -5.80
N ASN A 170 -8.76 2.40 -6.36
CA ASN A 170 -8.75 2.70 -7.79
C ASN A 170 -7.31 2.67 -8.37
N PRO A 171 -6.74 1.48 -8.66
CA PRO A 171 -5.37 1.36 -9.14
C PRO A 171 -5.13 2.01 -10.51
N TRP A 172 -6.17 2.32 -11.28
CA TRP A 172 -6.04 3.09 -12.53
C TRP A 172 -5.42 4.48 -12.33
N GLN A 173 -5.71 5.10 -11.18
CA GLN A 173 -5.21 6.43 -10.81
C GLN A 173 -4.03 6.37 -9.84
N THR A 174 -4.05 5.42 -8.90
CA THR A 174 -3.02 5.35 -7.84
C THR A 174 -1.78 4.54 -8.24
N HIS A 175 -1.91 3.60 -9.20
CA HIS A 175 -0.83 2.75 -9.73
C HIS A 175 -0.07 1.93 -8.67
N SER A 176 -0.70 1.61 -7.54
CA SER A 176 -0.11 0.92 -6.37
C SER A 176 0.45 -0.50 -6.58
N PHE A 177 0.64 -0.91 -7.83
CA PHE A 177 1.45 -2.06 -8.21
C PHE A 177 2.10 -1.78 -9.57
N PRO A 178 3.25 -2.41 -9.89
CA PRO A 178 3.95 -2.17 -11.14
C PRO A 178 3.03 -2.36 -12.35
N ARG A 179 3.18 -1.50 -13.37
CA ARG A 179 2.46 -1.59 -14.65
C ARG A 179 0.93 -1.59 -14.52
N ALA A 180 0.38 -1.00 -13.44
CA ALA A 180 -1.04 -1.09 -13.08
C ALA A 180 -2.04 -0.98 -14.24
N ARG A 181 -1.96 0.08 -15.07
CA ARG A 181 -2.91 0.25 -16.18
C ARG A 181 -2.80 -0.84 -17.26
N LEU A 182 -1.60 -1.37 -17.50
CA LEU A 182 -1.41 -2.47 -18.43
C LEU A 182 -2.04 -3.74 -17.88
N THR A 183 -1.73 -4.09 -16.64
CA THR A 183 -2.24 -5.28 -15.95
C THR A 183 -3.77 -5.23 -15.82
N LEU A 184 -4.36 -4.10 -15.44
CA LEU A 184 -5.82 -3.92 -15.36
C LEU A 184 -6.49 -4.18 -16.72
N ARG A 185 -5.91 -3.66 -17.81
CA ARG A 185 -6.44 -3.89 -19.17
C ARG A 185 -6.26 -5.34 -19.63
N GLN A 186 -5.21 -6.02 -19.18
CA GLN A 186 -5.00 -7.43 -19.48
C GLN A 186 -6.05 -8.29 -18.76
N ILE A 187 -6.27 -8.04 -17.46
CA ILE A 187 -7.32 -8.69 -16.68
C ILE A 187 -8.69 -8.49 -17.35
N ALA A 188 -9.06 -7.24 -17.63
CA ALA A 188 -10.38 -6.92 -18.20
C ALA A 188 -10.61 -7.45 -19.64
N ARG A 189 -9.56 -7.90 -20.34
CA ARG A 189 -9.65 -8.47 -21.71
C ARG A 189 -9.62 -9.99 -21.71
N ASP A 190 -9.21 -10.60 -20.60
CA ASP A 190 -9.02 -12.04 -20.51
C ASP A 190 -10.30 -12.69 -19.96
N PRO A 191 -11.05 -13.47 -20.76
CA PRO A 191 -12.29 -14.10 -20.31
C PRO A 191 -12.06 -15.19 -19.26
N GLY A 192 -10.82 -15.67 -19.07
CA GLY A 192 -10.46 -16.61 -18.01
C GLY A 192 -10.21 -15.94 -16.66
N ARG A 193 -10.18 -14.61 -16.61
CA ARG A 193 -9.90 -13.83 -15.40
C ARG A 193 -11.11 -13.03 -14.98
N THR A 194 -11.13 -12.60 -13.73
CA THR A 194 -12.24 -11.80 -13.21
C THR A 194 -11.75 -10.71 -12.28
N MET A 195 -12.22 -9.49 -12.52
CA MET A 195 -11.98 -8.34 -11.67
C MET A 195 -13.23 -7.98 -10.88
N ILE A 196 -13.09 -8.05 -9.56
CA ILE A 196 -14.12 -7.66 -8.60
C ILE A 196 -13.67 -6.35 -7.94
N VAL A 197 -14.53 -5.34 -7.96
CA VAL A 197 -14.25 -4.04 -7.33
C VAL A 197 -15.34 -3.73 -6.31
N LEU A 198 -14.95 -3.53 -5.06
CA LEU A 198 -15.79 -3.01 -4.00
C LEU A 198 -15.46 -1.53 -3.80
N ASP A 199 -16.29 -0.64 -4.34
CA ASP A 199 -16.08 0.81 -4.31
C ASP A 199 -17.44 1.52 -4.35
N PRO A 200 -17.76 2.43 -3.43
CA PRO A 200 -19.01 3.20 -3.50
C PRO A 200 -19.13 4.05 -4.77
N ARG A 201 -18.00 4.45 -5.34
CA ARG A 201 -17.95 5.16 -6.62
C ARG A 201 -17.76 4.16 -7.75
N ARG A 202 -18.41 4.44 -8.88
CA ARG A 202 -18.04 3.81 -10.16
C ARG A 202 -16.77 4.48 -10.68
N SER A 203 -15.62 4.07 -10.13
CA SER A 203 -14.29 4.53 -10.52
C SER A 203 -13.86 3.91 -11.86
N GLU A 204 -12.77 4.41 -12.46
CA GLU A 204 -12.25 3.88 -13.73
C GLU A 204 -11.88 2.40 -13.63
N THR A 205 -11.41 1.97 -12.45
CA THR A 205 -11.18 0.53 -12.19
C THR A 205 -12.50 -0.24 -12.12
N ALA A 206 -13.52 0.31 -11.44
CA ALA A 206 -14.84 -0.31 -11.37
C ALA A 206 -15.56 -0.37 -12.73
N GLU A 207 -15.34 0.60 -13.62
CA GLU A 207 -15.89 0.58 -14.99
C GLU A 207 -15.34 -0.57 -15.84
N MET A 208 -14.12 -1.03 -15.55
CA MET A 208 -13.50 -2.17 -16.22
C MET A 208 -13.81 -3.52 -15.54
N ALA A 209 -14.46 -3.51 -14.38
CA ALA A 209 -14.66 -4.70 -13.57
C ALA A 209 -15.81 -5.55 -14.09
N ASP A 210 -15.67 -6.88 -14.02
CA ASP A 210 -16.75 -7.82 -14.31
C ASP A 210 -17.84 -7.77 -13.23
N ILE A 211 -17.42 -7.53 -11.98
CA ILE A 211 -18.31 -7.41 -10.83
C ILE A 211 -17.97 -6.13 -10.06
N HIS A 212 -18.91 -5.18 -10.04
CA HIS A 212 -18.81 -3.97 -9.22
C HIS A 212 -19.78 -4.06 -8.04
N LEU A 213 -19.23 -4.29 -6.85
CA LEU A 213 -19.96 -4.26 -5.58
C LEU A 213 -20.04 -2.81 -5.10
N GLN A 214 -21.02 -2.06 -5.62
CA GLN A 214 -21.19 -0.64 -5.32
C GLN A 214 -21.86 -0.41 -3.96
N VAL A 215 -21.08 -0.57 -2.89
CA VAL A 215 -21.55 -0.39 -1.52
C VAL A 215 -21.92 1.07 -1.20
N ARG A 216 -22.79 1.27 -0.21
CA ARG A 216 -22.98 2.60 0.40
C ARG A 216 -21.72 3.01 1.17
N PRO A 217 -21.30 4.29 1.16
CA PRO A 217 -20.12 4.71 1.90
C PRO A 217 -20.14 4.29 3.38
N GLY A 218 -19.09 3.61 3.84
CA GLY A 218 -18.95 3.15 5.23
C GLY A 218 -19.66 1.85 5.57
N THR A 219 -20.21 1.15 4.57
CA THR A 219 -20.91 -0.14 4.75
C THR A 219 -20.13 -1.35 4.21
N ASP A 220 -18.85 -1.16 3.92
CA ASP A 220 -17.94 -2.17 3.36
C ASP A 220 -17.89 -3.45 4.22
N ALA A 221 -17.91 -3.30 5.54
CA ALA A 221 -17.91 -4.41 6.49
C ALA A 221 -19.13 -5.34 6.33
N TRP A 222 -20.32 -4.80 6.03
CA TRP A 222 -21.50 -5.61 5.77
C TRP A 222 -21.36 -6.40 4.48
N CYS A 223 -20.86 -5.77 3.42
CA CYS A 223 -20.67 -6.46 2.14
C CYS A 223 -19.62 -7.57 2.23
N LEU A 224 -18.48 -7.31 2.89
CA LEU A 224 -17.44 -8.33 3.08
C LEU A 224 -17.91 -9.45 4.01
N ALA A 225 -18.60 -9.12 5.11
CA ALA A 225 -19.14 -10.14 6.01
C ALA A 225 -20.21 -11.01 5.31
N ALA A 226 -21.09 -10.42 4.49
CA ALA A 226 -22.05 -11.17 3.68
C ALA A 226 -21.34 -12.09 2.68
N LEU A 227 -20.30 -11.60 1.98
CA LEU A 227 -19.51 -12.40 1.06
C LEU A 227 -18.84 -13.59 1.76
N LEU A 228 -18.20 -13.35 2.91
CA LEU A 228 -17.59 -14.40 3.73
C LEU A 228 -18.63 -15.38 4.29
N GLY A 229 -19.81 -14.88 4.69
CA GLY A 229 -20.93 -15.70 5.11
C GLY A 229 -21.37 -16.66 4.02
N VAL A 230 -21.47 -16.19 2.77
CA VAL A 230 -21.75 -17.07 1.62
C VAL A 230 -20.66 -18.11 1.41
N LEU A 231 -19.37 -17.72 1.51
CA LEU A 231 -18.26 -18.67 1.39
C LEU A 231 -18.39 -19.82 2.40
N VAL A 232 -18.73 -19.52 3.65
CA VAL A 232 -18.90 -20.53 4.70
C VAL A 232 -20.20 -21.33 4.53
N GLN A 233 -21.34 -20.66 4.33
CA GLN A 233 -22.66 -21.29 4.21
C GLN A 233 -22.79 -22.22 3.00
N GLU A 234 -22.06 -21.94 1.91
CA GLU A 234 -22.06 -22.76 0.70
C GLU A 234 -20.87 -23.75 0.65
N GLY A 235 -20.05 -23.83 1.70
CA GLY A 235 -18.92 -24.78 1.77
C GLY A 235 -17.80 -24.50 0.78
N LEU A 236 -17.58 -23.22 0.44
CA LEU A 236 -16.57 -22.75 -0.53
C LEU A 236 -15.22 -22.39 0.13
N VAL A 237 -15.00 -22.88 1.34
CA VAL A 237 -13.76 -22.64 2.10
C VAL A 237 -12.80 -23.82 1.95
N ASP A 238 -11.50 -23.54 2.01
CA ASP A 238 -10.47 -24.56 1.98
C ASP A 238 -10.27 -25.13 3.40
N ALA A 239 -11.03 -26.18 3.71
CA ALA A 239 -11.02 -26.79 5.03
C ALA A 239 -9.66 -27.41 5.41
N GLU A 240 -8.91 -27.92 4.43
CA GLU A 240 -7.57 -28.50 4.64
C GLU A 240 -6.59 -27.39 5.02
N PHE A 241 -6.52 -26.31 4.22
CA PHE A 241 -5.68 -25.17 4.52
C PHE A 241 -6.02 -24.54 5.88
N ILE A 242 -7.31 -24.36 6.18
CA ILE A 242 -7.76 -23.80 7.46
C ILE A 242 -7.27 -24.68 8.61
N GLY A 243 -7.45 -26.01 8.53
CA GLY A 243 -7.05 -26.93 9.59
C GLY A 243 -5.53 -26.99 9.82
N GLU A 244 -4.73 -26.86 8.77
CA GLU A 244 -3.27 -26.99 8.86
C GLU A 244 -2.53 -25.67 9.15
N HIS A 245 -3.10 -24.53 8.76
CA HIS A 245 -2.36 -23.27 8.67
C HIS A 245 -2.98 -22.10 9.43
N THR A 246 -4.07 -22.32 10.17
CA THR A 246 -4.72 -21.27 10.95
C THR A 246 -4.85 -21.64 12.42
N THR A 247 -5.16 -20.64 13.26
CA THR A 247 -5.49 -20.85 14.67
C THR A 247 -6.72 -20.01 15.01
N GLY A 248 -7.62 -20.56 15.83
CA GLY A 248 -8.85 -19.87 16.24
C GLY A 248 -9.84 -19.64 15.08
N ALA A 249 -9.86 -20.52 14.08
CA ALA A 249 -10.77 -20.42 12.95
C ALA A 249 -12.20 -20.82 13.32
N GLU A 250 -12.38 -21.74 14.27
CA GLU A 250 -13.68 -22.26 14.69
C GLU A 250 -14.67 -21.17 15.12
N PRO A 251 -14.35 -20.23 16.03
CA PRO A 251 -15.27 -19.15 16.39
C PRO A 251 -15.57 -18.20 15.22
N VAL A 252 -14.62 -18.02 14.30
CA VAL A 252 -14.80 -17.18 13.12
C VAL A 252 -15.75 -17.83 12.13
N LEU A 253 -15.55 -19.12 11.83
CA LEU A 253 -16.42 -19.89 10.95
C LEU A 253 -17.84 -20.00 11.52
N ALA A 254 -17.99 -20.22 12.83
CA ALA A 254 -19.29 -20.22 13.48
C ALA A 254 -20.00 -18.86 13.34
N ALA A 255 -19.30 -17.76 13.60
CA ALA A 255 -19.87 -16.42 13.43
C ALA A 255 -20.26 -16.11 11.98
N LEU A 256 -19.47 -16.59 11.00
CA LEU A 256 -19.74 -16.41 9.58
C LEU A 256 -20.90 -17.29 9.07
N ALA A 257 -21.05 -18.50 9.62
CA ALA A 257 -22.15 -19.40 9.29
C ALA A 257 -23.53 -18.77 9.58
N ASP A 258 -23.61 -17.99 10.67
CA ASP A 258 -24.84 -17.32 11.11
C ASP A 258 -25.07 -15.93 10.47
N VAL A 259 -24.21 -15.48 9.55
CA VAL A 259 -24.36 -14.16 8.92
C VAL A 259 -25.68 -14.07 8.14
N PRO A 260 -26.55 -13.08 8.43
CA PRO A 260 -27.78 -12.86 7.68
C PRO A 260 -27.46 -12.13 6.36
N VAL A 261 -27.07 -12.91 5.33
CA VAL A 261 -26.59 -12.39 4.03
C VAL A 261 -27.56 -11.38 3.42
N ALA A 262 -28.87 -11.67 3.42
CA ALA A 262 -29.90 -10.79 2.86
C ALA A 262 -29.97 -9.42 3.57
N GLU A 263 -29.87 -9.42 4.89
CA GLU A 263 -29.94 -8.20 5.70
C GLU A 263 -28.68 -7.35 5.51
N PHE A 264 -27.51 -7.99 5.42
CA PHE A 264 -26.24 -7.31 5.19
C PHE A 264 -26.13 -6.76 3.76
N ALA A 265 -26.65 -7.49 2.77
CA ALA A 265 -26.80 -7.03 1.39
C ALA A 265 -27.67 -5.76 1.32
N TYR A 266 -28.83 -5.78 1.99
CA TYR A 266 -29.70 -4.61 2.09
C TYR A 266 -29.00 -3.43 2.77
N ALA A 267 -28.26 -3.66 3.86
CA ALA A 267 -27.54 -2.62 4.59
C ALA A 267 -26.44 -1.97 3.73
N CYS A 268 -25.63 -2.79 3.03
CA CYS A 268 -24.57 -2.28 2.18
C CYS A 268 -25.06 -1.72 0.84
N GLY A 269 -26.30 -1.99 0.45
CA GLY A 269 -26.90 -1.48 -0.79
C GLY A 269 -26.48 -2.24 -2.05
N VAL A 270 -25.93 -3.45 -1.91
CA VAL A 270 -25.60 -4.35 -3.01
C VAL A 270 -26.62 -5.48 -3.03
N SER A 271 -27.04 -5.95 -4.21
CA SER A 271 -27.98 -7.08 -4.28
C SER A 271 -27.36 -8.36 -3.73
N GLU A 272 -28.18 -9.15 -3.04
CA GLU A 272 -27.76 -10.44 -2.50
C GLU A 272 -27.21 -11.36 -3.60
N ASP A 273 -27.88 -11.41 -4.76
CA ASP A 273 -27.46 -12.22 -5.91
C ASP A 273 -26.05 -11.85 -6.40
N LEU A 274 -25.70 -10.57 -6.39
CA LEU A 274 -24.37 -10.11 -6.82
C LEU A 274 -23.31 -10.48 -5.79
N ILE A 275 -23.60 -10.35 -4.49
CA ILE A 275 -22.71 -10.79 -3.41
C ILE A 275 -22.49 -12.31 -3.49
N ARG A 276 -23.55 -13.10 -3.68
CA ARG A 276 -23.44 -14.56 -3.84
C ARG A 276 -22.63 -14.94 -5.07
N SER A 277 -22.86 -14.26 -6.19
CA SER A 277 -22.09 -14.48 -7.43
C SER A 277 -20.61 -14.17 -7.23
N ALA A 278 -20.27 -13.06 -6.56
CA ALA A 278 -18.90 -12.70 -6.23
C ALA A 278 -18.25 -13.74 -5.30
N ALA A 279 -18.96 -14.17 -4.24
CA ALA A 279 -18.48 -15.18 -3.31
C ALA A 279 -18.19 -16.52 -4.01
N ARG A 280 -19.13 -17.01 -4.83
CA ARG A 280 -18.95 -18.23 -5.65
C ARG A 280 -17.79 -18.09 -6.61
N ARG A 281 -17.62 -16.92 -7.23
CA ARG A 281 -16.50 -16.68 -8.15
C ARG A 281 -15.14 -16.75 -7.44
N ILE A 282 -15.05 -16.20 -6.23
CA ILE A 282 -13.86 -16.25 -5.38
C ILE A 282 -13.60 -17.68 -4.89
N GLY A 283 -14.62 -18.35 -4.35
CA GLY A 283 -14.49 -19.68 -3.74
C GLY A 283 -14.17 -20.80 -4.71
N ASN A 284 -14.54 -20.65 -6.00
CA ASN A 284 -14.23 -21.63 -7.05
C ASN A 284 -12.97 -21.29 -7.87
N ALA A 285 -12.28 -20.18 -7.57
CA ALA A 285 -11.09 -19.78 -8.30
C ALA A 285 -9.87 -20.60 -7.88
N GLU A 286 -8.97 -20.89 -8.83
CA GLU A 286 -7.68 -21.52 -8.55
C GLU A 286 -6.73 -20.55 -7.82
N SER A 287 -6.88 -19.25 -8.08
CA SER A 287 -6.05 -18.20 -7.49
C SER A 287 -6.79 -16.87 -7.29
N VAL A 288 -6.72 -16.33 -6.08
CA VAL A 288 -7.32 -15.05 -5.69
C VAL A 288 -6.26 -14.11 -5.12
N ALA A 289 -6.17 -12.90 -5.67
CA ALA A 289 -5.35 -11.82 -5.13
C ALA A 289 -6.23 -10.63 -4.75
N THR A 290 -6.02 -10.09 -3.55
CA THR A 290 -6.80 -8.97 -3.01
C THR A 290 -5.92 -7.75 -2.74
N TYR A 291 -6.51 -6.56 -2.83
CA TYR A 291 -5.85 -5.35 -2.38
C TYR A 291 -6.84 -4.30 -1.88
N GLU A 292 -6.65 -3.86 -0.64
CA GLU A 292 -7.36 -2.70 -0.09
C GLU A 292 -6.51 -1.42 -0.17
N ASP A 293 -7.16 -0.27 -0.05
CA ASP A 293 -6.46 1.02 0.00
C ASP A 293 -7.23 2.08 0.80
N LEU A 294 -6.90 3.35 0.60
CA LEU A 294 -7.40 4.50 1.36
C LEU A 294 -8.93 4.56 1.53
N GLY A 295 -9.72 4.04 0.58
CA GLY A 295 -11.18 3.97 0.76
C GLY A 295 -11.60 3.15 1.98
N VAL A 296 -10.81 2.13 2.33
CA VAL A 296 -10.93 1.34 3.57
C VAL A 296 -10.10 1.96 4.69
N GLN A 297 -8.84 2.31 4.42
CA GLN A 297 -7.86 2.65 5.45
C GLN A 297 -8.15 3.98 6.15
N GLN A 298 -8.85 4.90 5.48
CA GLN A 298 -9.31 6.17 6.04
C GLN A 298 -10.80 6.14 6.44
N SER A 299 -11.35 4.94 6.66
CA SER A 299 -12.72 4.74 7.14
C SER A 299 -12.77 4.51 8.66
N ARG A 300 -13.96 4.70 9.26
CA ARG A 300 -14.19 4.54 10.71
C ARG A 300 -13.94 3.12 11.23
N ASN A 301 -14.15 2.12 10.37
CA ASN A 301 -14.09 0.69 10.73
C ASN A 301 -12.93 -0.01 10.00
N SER A 302 -11.87 0.74 9.65
CA SER A 302 -10.78 0.26 8.80
C SER A 302 -10.20 -1.08 9.27
N THR A 303 -9.90 -1.24 10.56
CA THR A 303 -9.36 -2.48 11.13
C THR A 303 -10.27 -3.70 10.89
N LEU A 304 -11.59 -3.54 11.09
CA LEU A 304 -12.55 -4.62 10.86
C LEU A 304 -12.65 -4.95 9.37
N VAL A 305 -12.73 -3.94 8.51
CA VAL A 305 -12.81 -4.13 7.06
C VAL A 305 -11.55 -4.80 6.52
N SER A 306 -10.37 -4.38 6.98
CA SER A 306 -9.10 -5.03 6.65
C SER A 306 -9.09 -6.50 7.08
N TYR A 307 -9.52 -6.80 8.31
CA TYR A 307 -9.62 -8.17 8.81
C TYR A 307 -10.55 -9.04 7.94
N LEU A 308 -11.76 -8.56 7.66
CA LEU A 308 -12.72 -9.25 6.79
C LEU A 308 -12.17 -9.41 5.36
N ASN A 309 -11.52 -8.39 4.81
CA ASN A 309 -10.86 -8.49 3.51
C ASN A 309 -9.78 -9.59 3.53
N LYS A 310 -8.95 -9.68 4.58
CA LYS A 310 -7.93 -10.74 4.66
C LYS A 310 -8.54 -12.14 4.77
N LEU A 311 -9.68 -12.29 5.44
CA LEU A 311 -10.39 -13.57 5.51
C LEU A 311 -10.81 -14.09 4.13
N THR A 312 -11.05 -13.22 3.14
CA THR A 312 -11.49 -13.66 1.80
C THR A 312 -10.50 -14.60 1.12
N TRP A 313 -9.20 -14.37 1.31
CA TRP A 313 -8.14 -15.19 0.73
C TRP A 313 -7.56 -16.20 1.73
N ILE A 314 -7.65 -15.95 3.04
CA ILE A 314 -7.23 -16.94 4.06
C ILE A 314 -8.18 -18.12 4.09
N LEU A 315 -9.50 -17.89 4.10
CA LEU A 315 -10.49 -18.97 4.15
C LEU A 315 -10.56 -19.79 2.86
N THR A 316 -9.99 -19.28 1.77
CA THR A 316 -9.97 -19.94 0.45
C THR A 316 -8.58 -20.48 0.08
N GLY A 317 -7.64 -20.54 1.04
CA GLY A 317 -6.30 -21.13 0.80
C GLY A 317 -5.43 -20.35 -0.20
N ASN A 318 -5.72 -19.07 -0.42
CA ASN A 318 -5.05 -18.22 -1.40
C ASN A 318 -3.83 -17.50 -0.80
N PHE A 319 -2.86 -18.28 -0.29
CA PHE A 319 -1.61 -17.75 0.28
C PHE A 319 -0.37 -18.53 -0.17
N GLY A 320 0.70 -17.83 -0.53
CA GLY A 320 2.04 -18.43 -0.72
C GLY A 320 2.27 -19.20 -2.03
N LYS A 321 1.37 -19.09 -3.01
CA LYS A 321 1.51 -19.66 -4.38
C LYS A 321 1.49 -18.55 -5.45
N PRO A 322 1.85 -18.84 -6.71
CA PRO A 322 1.68 -17.88 -7.81
C PRO A 322 0.21 -17.46 -7.98
N GLY A 323 -0.03 -16.21 -8.36
CA GLY A 323 -1.39 -15.68 -8.59
C GLY A 323 -2.20 -15.38 -7.32
N VAL A 324 -1.62 -15.49 -6.13
CA VAL A 324 -2.32 -15.20 -4.86
C VAL A 324 -1.60 -14.16 -4.01
N ILE A 325 -2.00 -14.04 -2.74
CA ILE A 325 -1.31 -13.21 -1.77
C ILE A 325 0.05 -13.82 -1.40
N VAL A 326 1.11 -13.01 -1.51
CA VAL A 326 2.48 -13.38 -1.16
C VAL A 326 3.07 -12.39 -0.17
N ARG A 327 3.95 -12.85 0.73
CA ARG A 327 4.60 -11.96 1.70
C ARG A 327 5.53 -10.99 0.98
N CYS A 328 5.48 -9.71 1.35
CA CYS A 328 6.17 -8.66 0.59
C CYS A 328 7.71 -8.73 0.70
N CYS A 329 8.26 -9.41 1.71
CA CYS A 329 9.65 -9.90 1.74
C CYS A 329 9.89 -10.87 2.91
N GLY A 330 10.65 -11.92 2.64
CA GLY A 330 11.24 -12.83 3.63
C GLY A 330 12.69 -13.13 3.24
N GLY A 331 13.57 -12.14 3.32
CA GLY A 331 15.01 -12.32 3.16
C GLY A 331 15.63 -12.86 4.46
N SER A 332 16.09 -14.11 4.41
CA SER A 332 16.98 -14.80 5.37
C SER A 332 16.41 -15.22 6.74
N ARG A 333 15.93 -16.46 6.80
CA ARG A 333 16.60 -17.57 7.52
C ARG A 333 15.94 -18.89 7.11
N HIS A 334 16.77 -19.85 6.75
CA HIS A 334 16.41 -21.22 6.44
C HIS A 334 15.39 -21.83 7.42
N ARG A 335 14.18 -22.16 6.94
CA ARG A 335 13.50 -23.46 7.17
C ARG A 335 12.15 -23.53 6.43
N TRP A 336 12.20 -23.57 5.10
CA TRP A 336 11.15 -24.23 4.32
C TRP A 336 11.87 -25.25 3.45
N ARG A 337 11.87 -26.51 3.93
CA ARG A 337 12.55 -27.62 3.27
C ARG A 337 11.48 -28.52 2.67
N TRP A 338 11.19 -28.31 1.39
CA TRP A 338 10.62 -29.33 0.53
C TRP A 338 11.26 -29.25 -0.87
N GLY A 339 11.76 -30.39 -1.34
CA GLY A 339 11.95 -30.75 -2.74
C GLY A 339 12.96 -29.95 -3.57
N ARG A 340 14.06 -30.61 -3.98
CA ARG A 340 14.98 -30.12 -5.02
C ARG A 340 14.24 -29.92 -6.34
N GLN A 341 14.41 -28.75 -6.99
CA GLN A 341 14.76 -28.60 -8.42
C GLN A 341 14.85 -27.11 -8.84
N GLY A 342 15.94 -26.72 -9.53
CA GLY A 342 15.99 -25.56 -10.43
C GLY A 342 16.59 -24.24 -9.88
N PRO A 343 17.48 -23.55 -10.62
CA PRO A 343 18.06 -22.28 -10.21
C PRO A 343 17.12 -21.13 -10.59
N HIS A 344 16.47 -20.49 -9.61
CA HIS A 344 15.73 -19.26 -9.83
C HIS A 344 16.45 -18.07 -9.20
N HIS A 345 16.59 -17.02 -10.03
CA HIS A 345 17.29 -15.78 -9.78
C HIS A 345 16.86 -15.12 -8.47
N ALA A 346 17.83 -14.91 -7.59
CA ALA A 346 17.72 -14.01 -6.46
C ALA A 346 17.72 -12.56 -6.98
N GLY A 347 16.78 -11.73 -6.52
CA GLY A 347 16.86 -10.30 -6.82
C GLY A 347 15.64 -9.42 -6.57
N ASP A 348 14.60 -9.85 -5.86
CA ASP A 348 13.51 -8.95 -5.50
C ASP A 348 13.89 -8.10 -4.27
N GLY A 349 14.65 -7.04 -4.53
CA GLY A 349 14.90 -5.96 -3.57
C GLY A 349 13.62 -5.17 -3.35
N CYS A 350 12.72 -5.64 -2.48
CA CYS A 350 11.54 -4.88 -2.12
C CYS A 350 11.94 -3.71 -1.20
N ALA A 351 11.73 -2.49 -1.67
CA ALA A 351 11.95 -1.25 -0.92
C ALA A 351 11.09 -1.13 0.36
N HIS A 352 10.24 -2.12 0.68
CA HIS A 352 9.38 -2.16 1.85
C HIS A 352 10.11 -2.37 3.19
N HIS A 353 11.37 -2.83 3.20
CA HIS A 353 12.15 -2.93 4.45
C HIS A 353 12.55 -1.58 5.06
N LEU A 354 12.54 -0.49 4.29
CA LEU A 354 12.67 0.85 4.86
C LEU A 354 11.47 1.23 5.75
N TRP A 355 10.32 0.56 5.59
CA TRP A 355 9.06 0.93 6.22
C TRP A 355 8.82 0.17 7.52
N ALA A 356 9.18 -1.12 7.58
CA ALA A 356 9.01 -1.95 8.77
C ALA A 356 10.07 -1.73 9.86
N GLY A 357 11.26 -1.21 9.52
CA GLY A 357 12.29 -0.89 10.50
C GLY A 357 12.14 0.49 11.14
N ALA A 358 11.14 1.27 10.73
CA ALA A 358 10.86 2.64 11.18
C ALA A 358 9.60 2.78 12.05
N LEU A 359 8.93 1.66 12.32
CA LEU A 359 7.97 1.47 13.41
C LEU A 359 8.62 0.54 14.44
#